data_AF-A0A0B7AGE4-F1
#
_entry.id   AF-A0A0B7AGE4-F1
#
_cell.length_a   1.000
_cell.length_b   1.000
_cell.length_c   1.000
_cell.angle_alpha   90.00
_cell.angle_beta   90.00
_cell.angle_gamma   90.00
#
_symmetry.space_group_name_H-M   'P 1'
#
loop_
_entity.id
_entity.type
_entity.pdbx_description
1 polymer ?
#
loop_
_entity_poly.entity_id
_entity_poly.type
_entity_poly.pdbx_seq_one_letter_code
_entity_poly.pdbx_strand_id
1 'polypeptide(L)'
;GSINKLFEDDYFVLELIKLLYDETLEAHVKIEFLTVIEQWGSAVLPTNSIDQAIIALLDVFKDLDSSPTSLAVAVQLLLTVTTLFIENDELLLTDVCTSYLTVLTNLINKVNNLNTRRLRACGCQCLAQMESWKPGLLWRGRESFTKLVREETTDVCQDYIHLLITVTLNTEQLDKEEQANLKSETGKKVIRSQVSTEGKDILSTVSLIMENLFQLTPSGVLSVAWSVARLVKGHEDILPNVFKPLMLQCLPSMDPCVIYMMLFLQKMFRRKILSDTEESQLLKRVVESINNPSTQSSTRLLLLEWMLSYLQEVSR
;
A
#
# COMPACT_ATOMS: atom_id res chain seq x y z
N GLY A 1 9.89 4.27 -35.71
CA GLY A 1 8.91 5.24 -36.22
C GLY A 1 7.60 4.60 -36.65
N SER A 2 6.93 3.85 -35.76
CA SER A 2 5.57 3.34 -36.02
C SER A 2 4.64 3.38 -34.80
N ILE A 3 5.16 3.62 -33.60
CA ILE A 3 4.36 3.83 -32.37
C ILE A 3 3.88 5.28 -32.31
N ASN A 4 4.77 6.25 -32.57
CA ASN A 4 4.41 7.67 -32.50
C ASN A 4 3.28 8.07 -33.47
N LYS A 5 3.14 7.40 -34.62
CA LYS A 5 2.04 7.67 -35.57
C LYS A 5 0.66 7.24 -35.08
N LEU A 6 0.60 6.24 -34.19
CA LEU A 6 -0.68 5.79 -33.62
C LEU A 6 -1.24 6.78 -32.60
N PHE A 7 -0.35 7.62 -32.03
CA PHE A 7 -0.65 8.61 -31.00
C PHE A 7 -0.51 10.05 -31.51
N GLU A 8 -0.49 10.25 -32.83
CA GLU A 8 -0.50 11.60 -33.45
C GLU A 8 -1.90 12.24 -33.37
N ASP A 9 -2.96 11.45 -33.15
CA ASP A 9 -4.31 11.97 -32.90
C ASP A 9 -4.50 12.31 -31.42
N ASP A 10 -4.61 13.61 -31.13
CA ASP A 10 -4.88 14.17 -29.79
C ASP A 10 -6.16 13.62 -29.12
N TYR A 11 -7.01 12.94 -29.89
CA TYR A 11 -8.30 12.39 -29.46
C TYR A 11 -8.31 10.87 -29.26
N PHE A 12 -7.22 10.16 -29.53
CA PHE A 12 -7.17 8.70 -29.47
C PHE A 12 -7.68 8.13 -28.13
N VAL A 13 -7.21 8.70 -27.01
CA VAL A 13 -7.61 8.27 -25.66
C VAL A 13 -9.10 8.51 -25.42
N LEU A 14 -9.65 9.64 -25.89
CA LEU A 14 -11.07 9.96 -25.75
C LEU A 14 -11.95 9.05 -26.62
N GLU A 15 -11.46 8.61 -27.78
CA GLU A 15 -12.15 7.61 -28.60
C GLU A 15 -12.17 6.24 -27.92
N LEU A 16 -11.06 5.80 -27.32
CA LEU A 16 -11.04 4.57 -26.54
C LEU A 16 -12.03 4.63 -25.38
N ILE A 17 -12.10 5.75 -24.65
CA ILE A 17 -13.08 5.93 -23.56
C ILE A 17 -14.52 5.85 -24.08
N LYS A 18 -14.82 6.45 -25.24
CA LYS A 18 -16.15 6.32 -25.86
C LYS A 18 -16.50 4.87 -26.19
N LEU A 19 -15.53 4.09 -26.67
CA LEU A 19 -15.74 2.67 -26.95
C LEU A 19 -16.04 1.87 -25.68
N LEU A 20 -15.55 2.26 -24.50
CA LEU A 20 -15.84 1.55 -23.24
C LEU A 20 -17.33 1.51 -22.88
N TYR A 21 -18.12 2.48 -23.35
CA TYR A 21 -19.58 2.52 -23.20
C TYR A 21 -20.32 1.52 -24.09
N ASP A 22 -19.65 0.90 -25.06
CA ASP A 22 -20.28 -0.10 -25.91
C ASP A 22 -20.52 -1.39 -25.11
N GLU A 23 -21.80 -1.72 -24.89
CA GLU A 23 -22.22 -2.94 -24.20
C GLU A 23 -21.97 -4.21 -25.01
N THR A 24 -21.72 -4.09 -26.31
CA THR A 24 -21.42 -5.25 -27.17
C THR A 24 -19.96 -5.70 -27.09
N LEU A 25 -19.07 -4.86 -26.56
CA LEU A 25 -17.66 -5.18 -26.41
C LEU A 25 -17.43 -6.18 -25.29
N GLU A 26 -16.63 -7.20 -25.59
CA GLU A 26 -16.20 -8.18 -24.61
C GLU A 26 -15.33 -7.53 -23.52
N ALA A 27 -15.47 -8.03 -22.28
CA ALA A 27 -14.75 -7.51 -21.11
C ALA A 27 -13.22 -7.52 -21.27
N HIS A 28 -12.67 -8.51 -21.99
CA HIS A 28 -11.22 -8.58 -22.23
C HIS A 28 -10.71 -7.41 -23.09
N VAL A 29 -11.47 -7.02 -24.12
CA VAL A 29 -11.14 -5.87 -24.97
C VAL A 29 -11.23 -4.57 -24.18
N LYS A 30 -12.25 -4.43 -23.32
CA LYS A 30 -12.37 -3.28 -22.41
C LYS A 30 -11.16 -3.17 -21.47
N ILE A 31 -10.66 -4.29 -20.95
CA ILE A 31 -9.45 -4.34 -20.13
C ILE A 31 -8.22 -3.91 -20.93
N GLU A 32 -8.05 -4.41 -22.16
CA GLU A 32 -6.94 -4.02 -23.03
C GLU A 32 -6.94 -2.51 -23.33
N PHE A 33 -8.12 -1.94 -23.63
CA PHE A 33 -8.25 -0.50 -23.82
C PHE A 33 -7.86 0.28 -22.55
N LEU A 34 -8.33 -0.15 -21.39
CA LEU A 34 -7.95 0.46 -20.11
C LEU A 34 -6.44 0.35 -19.85
N THR A 35 -5.80 -0.78 -20.15
CA THR A 35 -4.34 -0.93 -20.01
C THR A 35 -3.57 0.01 -20.96
N VAL A 36 -4.08 0.24 -22.18
CA VAL A 36 -3.47 1.23 -23.09
C VAL A 36 -3.62 2.64 -22.53
N ILE A 37 -4.78 2.98 -21.98
CA ILE A 37 -5.01 4.28 -21.33
C ILE A 37 -4.13 4.43 -20.08
N GLU A 38 -3.97 3.39 -19.28
CA GLU A 38 -3.10 3.39 -18.09
C GLU A 38 -1.64 3.67 -18.48
N GLN A 39 -1.14 3.05 -19.56
CA GLN A 39 0.27 3.17 -19.94
C GLN A 39 0.60 4.45 -20.71
N TRP A 40 -0.33 4.97 -21.51
CA TRP A 40 -0.06 6.07 -22.44
C TRP A 40 -0.93 7.31 -22.23
N GLY A 41 -1.91 7.25 -21.32
CA GLY A 41 -2.91 8.30 -21.14
C GLY A 41 -2.31 9.65 -20.81
N SER A 42 -1.40 9.73 -19.84
CA SER A 42 -0.76 10.99 -19.44
C SER A 42 0.18 11.56 -20.51
N ALA A 43 0.79 10.70 -21.32
CA ALA A 43 1.70 11.13 -22.39
C ALA A 43 0.98 11.68 -23.62
N VAL A 44 -0.25 11.22 -23.88
CA VAL A 44 -1.01 11.53 -25.11
C VAL A 44 -2.09 12.58 -24.87
N LEU A 45 -2.70 12.60 -23.68
CA LEU A 45 -3.75 13.57 -23.38
C LEU A 45 -3.16 14.98 -23.20
N PRO A 46 -3.78 16.01 -23.80
CA PRO A 46 -3.53 17.39 -23.42
C PRO A 46 -3.80 17.60 -21.92
N THR A 47 -2.96 18.35 -21.21
CA THR A 47 -3.07 18.55 -19.75
C THR A 47 -4.43 19.09 -19.31
N ASN A 48 -5.09 19.89 -20.15
CA ASN A 48 -6.42 20.44 -19.90
C ASN A 48 -7.57 19.44 -20.12
N SER A 49 -7.30 18.25 -20.65
CA SER A 49 -8.29 17.22 -20.98
C SER A 49 -8.25 16.01 -20.03
N ILE A 50 -7.23 15.91 -19.16
CA ILE A 50 -7.06 14.76 -18.26
C ILE A 50 -8.20 14.67 -17.25
N ASP A 51 -8.63 15.79 -16.66
CA ASP A 51 -9.79 15.83 -15.75
C ASP A 51 -11.07 15.30 -16.43
N GLN A 52 -11.28 15.67 -17.70
CA GLN A 52 -12.45 15.22 -18.46
C GLN A 52 -12.38 13.72 -18.75
N ALA A 53 -11.19 13.20 -19.07
CA ALA A 53 -10.96 11.77 -19.27
C ALA A 53 -11.22 10.98 -17.98
N ILE A 54 -10.73 11.48 -16.83
CA ILE A 54 -10.99 10.87 -15.52
C ILE A 54 -12.48 10.87 -15.20
N ILE A 55 -13.19 11.99 -15.41
CA ILE A 55 -14.64 12.06 -15.17
C ILE A 55 -15.38 11.05 -16.04
N ALA A 56 -15.06 10.97 -17.34
CA ALA A 56 -15.68 10.01 -18.25
C ALA A 56 -15.41 8.55 -17.82
N LEU A 57 -14.18 8.21 -17.41
CA LEU A 57 -13.87 6.89 -16.85
C LEU A 57 -14.67 6.60 -15.58
N LEU A 58 -14.83 7.58 -14.69
CA LEU A 58 -15.65 7.42 -13.48
C LEU A 58 -17.14 7.28 -13.79
N ASP A 59 -17.62 7.83 -14.89
CA ASP A 59 -18.99 7.62 -15.35
C ASP A 59 -19.17 6.21 -15.91
N VAL A 60 -18.22 5.70 -16.72
CA VAL A 60 -18.19 4.27 -17.13
C VAL A 60 -18.23 3.36 -15.90
N PHE A 61 -17.47 3.67 -14.86
CA PHE A 61 -17.45 2.89 -13.62
C PHE A 61 -18.81 2.82 -12.92
N LYS A 62 -19.59 3.91 -12.92
CA LYS A 62 -20.91 3.96 -12.27
C LYS A 62 -21.94 3.11 -13.00
N ASP A 63 -21.79 2.96 -14.31
CA ASP A 63 -22.72 2.23 -15.17
C ASP A 63 -22.45 0.71 -15.16
N LEU A 64 -21.30 0.26 -14.65
CA LEU A 64 -20.96 -1.16 -14.57
C LEU A 64 -21.89 -1.93 -13.63
N ASP A 65 -22.36 -3.09 -14.10
CA ASP A 65 -23.17 -4.02 -13.32
C ASP A 65 -22.33 -4.84 -12.31
N SER A 66 -23.00 -5.59 -11.44
CA SER A 66 -22.34 -6.42 -10.42
C SER A 66 -21.88 -7.79 -10.93
N SER A 67 -21.79 -8.00 -12.25
CA SER A 67 -21.34 -9.27 -12.83
C SER A 67 -19.83 -9.49 -12.62
N PRO A 68 -19.34 -10.74 -12.54
CA PRO A 68 -17.92 -11.00 -12.29
C PRO A 68 -16.99 -10.48 -13.40
N THR A 69 -17.47 -10.44 -14.65
CA THR A 69 -16.77 -9.85 -15.79
C THR A 69 -16.68 -8.34 -15.67
N SER A 70 -17.77 -7.66 -15.32
CA SER A 70 -17.77 -6.22 -15.09
C SER A 70 -16.95 -5.84 -13.86
N LEU A 71 -16.88 -6.68 -12.84
CA LEU A 71 -15.99 -6.46 -11.69
C LEU A 71 -14.51 -6.48 -12.08
N ALA A 72 -14.11 -7.30 -13.06
CA ALA A 72 -12.73 -7.30 -13.55
C ALA A 72 -12.41 -5.98 -14.30
N VAL A 73 -13.33 -5.51 -15.15
CA VAL A 73 -13.23 -4.21 -15.82
C VAL A 73 -13.20 -3.08 -14.80
N ALA A 74 -14.06 -3.13 -13.78
CA ALA A 74 -14.14 -2.15 -12.70
C ALA A 74 -12.81 -2.04 -11.92
N VAL A 75 -12.17 -3.17 -11.61
CA VAL A 75 -10.85 -3.20 -10.97
C VAL A 75 -9.80 -2.53 -11.86
N GLN A 76 -9.71 -2.91 -13.14
CA GLN A 76 -8.76 -2.31 -14.07
C GLN A 76 -8.99 -0.80 -14.23
N LEU A 77 -10.25 -0.37 -14.24
CA LEU A 77 -10.63 1.04 -14.36
C LEU A 77 -10.15 1.84 -13.14
N LEU A 78 -10.32 1.33 -11.92
CA LEU A 78 -9.81 2.00 -10.72
C LEU A 78 -8.27 2.14 -10.76
N LEU A 79 -7.55 1.11 -11.20
CA LEU A 79 -6.09 1.17 -11.37
C LEU A 79 -5.69 2.22 -12.41
N THR A 80 -6.39 2.25 -13.54
CA THR A 80 -6.16 3.23 -14.62
C THR A 80 -6.35 4.65 -14.09
N VAL A 81 -7.47 4.93 -13.41
CA VAL A 81 -7.74 6.26 -12.84
C VAL A 81 -6.73 6.64 -11.76
N THR A 82 -6.35 5.72 -10.88
CA THR A 82 -5.31 5.97 -9.86
C THR A 82 -3.98 6.32 -10.51
N THR A 83 -3.59 5.61 -11.56
CA THR A 83 -2.34 5.85 -12.30
C THR A 83 -2.36 7.23 -12.94
N LEU A 84 -3.47 7.62 -13.58
CA LEU A 84 -3.61 8.97 -14.16
C LEU A 84 -3.46 10.08 -13.10
N PHE A 85 -3.99 9.89 -11.89
CA PHE A 85 -3.79 10.84 -10.79
C PHE A 85 -2.34 10.91 -10.31
N ILE A 86 -1.65 9.76 -10.24
CA ILE A 86 -0.25 9.68 -9.81
C ILE A 86 0.69 10.29 -10.84
N GLU A 87 0.41 10.12 -12.13
CA GLU A 87 1.21 10.72 -13.20
C GLU A 87 0.97 12.23 -13.33
N ASN A 88 -0.10 12.75 -12.72
CA ASN A 88 -0.52 14.16 -12.81
C ASN A 88 -0.77 14.76 -11.41
N ASP A 89 0.31 14.99 -10.66
CA ASP A 89 0.30 15.47 -9.26
C ASP A 89 -0.58 16.69 -8.99
N GLU A 90 -0.71 17.58 -9.98
CA GLU A 90 -1.52 18.80 -9.91
C GLU A 90 -3.01 18.47 -9.67
N LEU A 91 -3.48 17.34 -10.21
CA LEU A 91 -4.88 16.90 -10.09
C LEU A 91 -5.23 16.41 -8.69
N LEU A 92 -4.24 16.06 -7.86
CA LEU A 92 -4.49 15.59 -6.49
C LEU A 92 -5.04 16.68 -5.55
N LEU A 93 -5.09 17.93 -6.00
CA LEU A 93 -5.70 19.06 -5.26
C LEU A 93 -7.05 19.49 -5.82
N THR A 94 -7.55 18.86 -6.89
CA THR A 94 -8.80 19.25 -7.55
C THR A 94 -10.01 18.55 -6.94
N ASP A 95 -11.20 19.08 -7.25
CA ASP A 95 -12.48 18.47 -6.87
C ASP A 95 -12.72 17.10 -7.56
N VAL A 96 -12.00 16.82 -8.65
CA VAL A 96 -12.05 15.51 -9.32
C VAL A 96 -11.40 14.45 -8.44
N CYS A 97 -10.26 14.76 -7.82
CA CYS A 97 -9.62 13.88 -6.85
C CYS A 97 -10.51 13.64 -5.63
N THR A 98 -11.15 14.68 -5.07
CA THR A 98 -12.04 14.48 -3.91
C THR A 98 -13.25 13.61 -4.25
N SER A 99 -13.78 13.75 -5.47
CA SER A 99 -14.84 12.89 -5.99
C SER A 99 -14.37 11.43 -6.11
N TYR A 100 -13.16 11.20 -6.62
CA TYR A 100 -12.58 9.87 -6.73
C TYR A 100 -12.32 9.22 -5.36
N LEU A 101 -11.74 9.96 -4.41
CA LEU A 101 -11.57 9.52 -3.03
C LEU A 101 -12.90 9.13 -2.39
N THR A 102 -13.97 9.87 -2.69
CA THR A 102 -15.32 9.56 -2.21
C THR A 102 -15.84 8.25 -2.80
N VAL A 103 -15.61 8.00 -4.11
CA VAL A 103 -15.94 6.72 -4.75
C VAL A 103 -15.18 5.58 -4.08
N LEU A 104 -13.86 5.69 -3.91
CA LEU A 104 -13.03 4.68 -3.25
C LEU A 104 -13.47 4.42 -1.80
N THR A 105 -13.73 5.49 -1.04
CA THR A 105 -14.22 5.40 0.35
C THR A 105 -15.57 4.68 0.43
N ASN A 106 -16.49 5.00 -0.48
CA ASN A 106 -17.79 4.33 -0.54
C ASN A 106 -17.69 2.85 -0.90
N LEU A 107 -16.70 2.46 -1.72
CA LEU A 107 -16.44 1.06 -2.05
C LEU A 107 -15.94 0.30 -0.82
N ILE A 108 -14.90 0.81 -0.15
CA ILE A 108 -14.28 0.12 0.98
C ILE A 108 -15.20 0.08 2.22
N ASN A 109 -16.17 0.97 2.33
CA ASN A 109 -17.16 0.95 3.42
C ASN A 109 -18.17 -0.20 3.31
N LYS A 110 -18.22 -0.93 2.19
CA LYS A 110 -19.07 -2.13 2.01
C LYS A 110 -18.43 -3.38 2.67
N VAL A 111 -18.04 -3.26 3.93
CA VAL A 111 -17.30 -4.29 4.70
C VAL A 111 -18.02 -5.64 4.65
N ASN A 112 -17.27 -6.74 4.58
CA ASN A 112 -17.77 -8.11 4.52
C ASN A 112 -18.69 -8.43 3.31
N ASN A 113 -18.86 -7.52 2.33
CA ASN A 113 -19.53 -7.86 1.08
C ASN A 113 -18.61 -8.74 0.22
N LEU A 114 -18.99 -10.00 0.05
CA LEU A 114 -18.23 -11.01 -0.69
C LEU A 114 -18.22 -10.77 -2.20
N ASN A 115 -19.29 -10.17 -2.75
CA ASN A 115 -19.40 -9.92 -4.19
C ASN A 115 -18.43 -8.82 -4.63
N THR A 116 -18.23 -7.81 -3.79
CA THR A 116 -17.33 -6.68 -4.08
C THR A 116 -15.95 -6.85 -3.46
N ARG A 117 -15.61 -8.03 -2.91
CA ARG A 117 -14.35 -8.31 -2.21
C ARG A 117 -13.10 -7.84 -2.97
N ARG A 118 -12.97 -8.23 -4.24
CA ARG A 118 -11.83 -7.82 -5.10
C ARG A 118 -11.81 -6.31 -5.36
N LEU A 119 -12.98 -5.70 -5.53
CA LEU A 119 -13.12 -4.28 -5.77
C LEU A 119 -12.78 -3.46 -4.52
N ARG A 120 -13.11 -3.97 -3.32
CA ARG A 120 -12.73 -3.37 -2.03
C ARG A 120 -11.23 -3.45 -1.79
N ALA A 121 -10.63 -4.62 -2.05
CA ALA A 121 -9.18 -4.80 -2.00
C ALA A 121 -8.47 -3.80 -2.93
N CYS A 122 -8.90 -3.75 -4.20
CA CYS A 122 -8.39 -2.77 -5.18
C CYS A 122 -8.58 -1.33 -4.69
N GLY A 123 -9.73 -0.98 -4.14
CA GLY A 123 -9.99 0.35 -3.61
C GLY A 123 -9.07 0.74 -2.45
N CYS A 124 -8.77 -0.21 -1.55
CA CYS A 124 -7.78 0.00 -0.48
C CYS A 124 -6.37 0.22 -1.03
N GLN A 125 -5.98 -0.56 -2.04
CA GLN A 125 -4.68 -0.42 -2.70
C GLN A 125 -4.55 0.92 -3.44
N CYS A 126 -5.60 1.35 -4.15
CA CYS A 126 -5.65 2.65 -4.82
C CYS A 126 -5.47 3.79 -3.81
N LEU A 127 -6.22 3.76 -2.70
CA LEU A 127 -6.09 4.75 -1.62
C LEU A 127 -4.69 4.75 -1.00
N ALA A 128 -4.13 3.57 -0.73
CA ALA A 128 -2.79 3.45 -0.14
C ALA A 128 -1.71 3.98 -1.10
N GLN A 129 -1.87 3.78 -2.41
CA GLN A 129 -0.95 4.28 -3.42
C GLN A 129 -1.03 5.80 -3.54
N MET A 130 -2.24 6.38 -3.54
CA MET A 130 -2.43 7.82 -3.54
C MET A 130 -1.83 8.47 -2.28
N GLU A 131 -2.04 7.88 -1.11
CA GLU A 131 -1.44 8.34 0.15
C GLU A 131 0.09 8.20 0.17
N SER A 132 0.63 7.16 -0.47
CA SER A 132 2.08 6.97 -0.60
C SER A 132 2.71 8.02 -1.52
N TRP A 133 1.99 8.41 -2.57
CA TRP A 133 2.43 9.41 -3.52
C TRP A 133 2.30 10.83 -2.98
N LYS A 134 1.18 11.12 -2.31
CA LYS A 134 0.92 12.41 -1.63
C LYS A 134 0.54 12.17 -0.18
N PRO A 135 1.54 12.15 0.72
CA PRO A 135 1.32 12.03 2.16
C PRO A 135 0.29 13.02 2.69
N GLY A 136 -0.57 12.58 3.61
CA GLY A 136 -1.55 13.42 4.27
C GLY A 136 -2.83 13.67 3.48
N LEU A 137 -3.09 12.92 2.42
CA LEU A 137 -4.36 13.02 1.67
C LEU A 137 -5.52 12.42 2.49
N LEU A 138 -5.26 11.32 3.20
CA LEU A 138 -6.27 10.50 3.87
C LEU A 138 -6.25 10.58 5.40
N TRP A 139 -5.50 11.52 5.99
CA TRP A 139 -5.33 11.61 7.45
C TRP A 139 -6.65 11.67 8.23
N ARG A 140 -7.68 12.35 7.70
CA ARG A 140 -9.03 12.43 8.32
C ARG A 140 -9.74 11.09 8.38
N GLY A 141 -9.40 10.15 7.50
CA GLY A 141 -10.01 8.83 7.40
C GLY A 141 -9.46 7.81 8.39
N ARG A 142 -8.39 8.12 9.15
CA ARG A 142 -7.67 7.16 10.00
C ARG A 142 -8.56 6.39 10.97
N GLU A 143 -9.45 7.07 11.69
CA GLU A 143 -10.39 6.43 12.61
C GLU A 143 -11.37 5.51 11.87
N SER A 144 -11.86 5.96 10.71
CA SER A 144 -12.73 5.15 9.87
C SER A 144 -12.01 3.88 9.41
N PHE A 145 -10.76 3.98 8.93
CA PHE A 145 -9.99 2.80 8.50
C PHE A 145 -9.69 1.85 9.67
N THR A 146 -9.44 2.38 10.87
CA THR A 146 -9.28 1.59 12.09
C THR A 146 -10.53 0.77 12.38
N LYS A 147 -11.72 1.36 12.19
CA LYS A 147 -13.00 0.65 12.31
C LYS A 147 -13.13 -0.45 11.24
N LEU A 148 -12.77 -0.17 9.99
CA LEU A 148 -12.83 -1.17 8.91
C LEU A 148 -11.94 -2.39 9.20
N VAL A 149 -10.71 -2.18 9.71
CA VAL A 149 -9.82 -3.28 10.12
C VAL A 149 -10.44 -4.15 11.21
N ARG A 150 -11.18 -3.55 12.16
CA ARG A 150 -11.84 -4.31 13.24
C ARG A 150 -13.07 -5.09 12.79
N GLU A 151 -13.79 -4.57 11.80
CA GLU A 151 -15.04 -5.16 11.31
C GLU A 151 -14.84 -6.19 10.20
N GLU A 152 -13.69 -6.16 9.51
CA GLU A 152 -13.41 -7.04 8.38
C GLU A 152 -13.09 -8.46 8.83
N THR A 153 -13.76 -9.43 8.20
CA THR A 153 -13.61 -10.87 8.49
C THR A 153 -13.12 -11.67 7.29
N THR A 154 -12.98 -11.03 6.12
CA THR A 154 -12.42 -11.64 4.91
C THR A 154 -10.93 -11.33 4.78
N ASP A 155 -10.25 -11.97 3.83
CA ASP A 155 -8.83 -11.71 3.49
C ASP A 155 -8.51 -10.26 3.07
N VAL A 156 -9.53 -9.45 2.74
CA VAL A 156 -9.37 -8.01 2.47
C VAL A 156 -8.83 -7.29 3.72
N CYS A 157 -8.88 -7.92 4.89
CA CYS A 157 -8.21 -7.43 6.10
C CYS A 157 -6.75 -7.06 5.84
N GLN A 158 -6.04 -7.77 4.96
CA GLN A 158 -4.67 -7.44 4.57
C GLN A 158 -4.58 -6.05 3.93
N ASP A 159 -5.46 -5.75 2.98
CA ASP A 159 -5.47 -4.47 2.27
C ASP A 159 -5.92 -3.33 3.19
N TYR A 160 -6.88 -3.57 4.10
CA TYR A 160 -7.25 -2.56 5.11
C TYR A 160 -6.11 -2.26 6.08
N ILE A 161 -5.41 -3.30 6.56
CA ILE A 161 -4.24 -3.13 7.44
C ILE A 161 -3.15 -2.37 6.70
N HIS A 162 -2.89 -2.70 5.44
CA HIS A 162 -1.91 -2.00 4.61
C HIS A 162 -2.28 -0.53 4.38
N LEU A 163 -3.56 -0.22 4.13
CA LEU A 163 -4.04 1.15 4.03
C LEU A 163 -3.86 1.90 5.36
N LEU A 164 -4.31 1.32 6.47
CA LEU A 164 -4.23 1.95 7.79
C LEU A 164 -2.78 2.26 8.19
N ILE A 165 -1.86 1.32 7.99
CA ILE A 165 -0.45 1.53 8.33
C ILE A 165 0.20 2.59 7.44
N THR A 166 -0.16 2.63 6.14
CA THR A 166 0.35 3.63 5.20
C THR A 166 -0.08 5.04 5.58
N VAL A 167 -1.39 5.24 5.84
CA VAL A 167 -1.93 6.53 6.30
C VAL A 167 -1.30 6.97 7.61
N THR A 168 -1.17 6.04 8.56
CA THR A 168 -0.54 6.33 9.85
C THR A 168 0.92 6.73 9.67
N LEU A 169 1.70 5.96 8.92
CA LEU A 169 3.13 6.21 8.70
C LEU A 169 3.41 7.54 7.97
N ASN A 170 2.55 7.93 7.03
CA ASN A 170 2.72 9.14 6.24
C ASN A 170 2.26 10.39 6.99
N THR A 171 1.19 10.30 7.79
CA THR A 171 0.78 11.39 8.69
C THR A 171 1.90 11.75 9.66
N GLU A 172 2.53 10.73 10.26
CA GLU A 172 3.64 10.92 11.20
C GLU A 172 4.91 11.51 10.58
N GLN A 173 5.15 11.25 9.29
CA GLN A 173 6.29 11.85 8.57
C GLN A 173 6.05 13.34 8.34
N LEU A 174 4.84 13.72 7.95
CA LEU A 174 4.47 15.12 7.78
C LEU A 174 4.61 15.91 9.08
N ASP A 175 4.10 15.37 10.19
CA ASP A 175 4.19 16.06 11.49
C ASP A 175 5.65 16.29 11.91
N LYS A 176 6.55 15.36 11.58
CA LYS A 176 7.99 15.50 11.85
C LYS A 176 8.67 16.53 10.94
N GLU A 177 8.31 16.55 9.65
CA GLU A 177 8.83 17.53 8.69
C GLU A 177 8.36 18.96 9.03
N GLU A 178 7.09 19.14 9.38
CA GLU A 178 6.55 20.43 9.82
C GLU A 178 7.24 20.92 11.09
N GLN A 179 7.45 20.04 12.08
CA GLN A 179 8.18 20.37 13.31
C GLN A 179 9.66 20.70 13.07
N ALA A 180 10.30 20.09 12.06
CA ALA A 180 11.66 20.43 11.68
C ALA A 180 11.73 21.81 11.02
N ASN A 181 10.79 22.13 10.14
CA ASN A 181 10.69 23.42 9.45
C ASN A 181 10.34 24.58 10.40
N LEU A 182 9.51 24.32 11.41
CA LEU A 182 9.18 25.28 12.48
C LEU A 182 10.38 25.62 13.39
N LYS A 183 11.38 24.73 13.50
CA LYS A 183 12.62 25.01 14.24
C LYS A 183 13.61 25.87 13.44
N SER A 184 13.46 25.96 12.11
CA SER A 184 14.28 26.79 11.24
C SER A 184 13.70 28.18 10.96
N GLU A 185 12.38 28.37 11.05
CA GLU A 185 11.75 29.67 10.81
C GLU A 185 11.01 30.20 12.05
N THR A 186 11.62 31.18 12.72
CA THR A 186 10.96 31.96 13.77
C THR A 186 9.78 32.74 13.20
N GLY A 187 8.58 32.19 13.39
CA GLY A 187 7.34 32.94 13.49
C GLY A 187 6.46 32.97 12.25
N LYS A 188 5.60 31.94 12.11
CA LYS A 188 4.20 32.10 11.70
C LYS A 188 3.40 30.86 12.14
N LYS A 189 2.70 31.01 13.27
CA LYS A 189 1.68 30.07 13.75
C LYS A 189 0.49 30.10 12.80
N VAL A 190 0.34 29.06 11.98
CA VAL A 190 -0.94 28.75 11.34
C VAL A 190 -1.36 27.34 11.77
N ILE A 191 -2.10 27.34 12.87
CA ILE A 191 -3.25 26.47 13.19
C ILE A 191 -3.18 25.03 12.65
N ARG A 192 -2.60 24.15 13.47
CA ARG A 192 -3.08 22.77 13.66
C ARG A 192 -2.89 22.33 15.10
N SER A 193 -3.47 23.09 16.03
CA SER A 193 -3.42 22.79 17.46
C SER A 193 -4.47 21.75 17.85
N GLN A 194 -4.26 20.47 17.51
CA GLN A 194 -4.86 19.29 18.17
C GLN A 194 -3.96 18.06 17.94
N VAL A 195 -2.73 18.12 18.46
CA VAL A 195 -1.71 17.07 18.34
C VAL A 195 -1.12 16.84 19.75
N SER A 196 -1.95 16.34 20.66
CA SER A 196 -1.50 16.03 22.03
C SER A 196 -2.05 14.70 22.58
N THR A 197 -2.53 13.82 21.69
CA THR A 197 -3.01 12.46 22.03
C THR A 197 -2.37 11.35 21.17
N GLU A 198 -1.45 11.71 20.28
CA GLU A 198 -1.00 10.83 19.18
C GLU A 198 -0.22 9.60 19.62
N GLY A 199 0.65 9.69 20.63
CA GLY A 199 1.44 8.54 21.07
C GLY A 199 0.58 7.35 21.55
N LYS A 200 -0.55 7.63 22.20
CA LYS A 200 -1.51 6.60 22.61
C LYS A 200 -2.28 6.03 21.42
N ASP A 201 -2.61 6.87 20.46
CA ASP A 201 -3.35 6.46 19.26
C ASP A 201 -2.49 5.58 18.35
N ILE A 202 -1.20 5.89 18.21
CA ILE A 202 -0.23 5.07 17.46
C ILE A 202 -0.01 3.73 18.13
N LEU A 203 0.21 3.70 19.46
CA LEU A 203 0.35 2.44 20.18
C LEU A 203 -0.90 1.57 19.99
N SER A 204 -2.10 2.15 20.07
CA SER A 204 -3.35 1.41 19.84
C SER A 204 -3.46 0.86 18.41
N THR A 205 -2.98 1.63 17.42
CA THR A 205 -2.95 1.23 16.00
C THR A 205 -1.96 0.09 15.79
N VAL A 206 -0.75 0.21 16.35
CA VAL A 206 0.29 -0.83 16.28
C VAL A 206 -0.20 -2.11 16.95
N SER A 207 -0.77 -2.03 18.16
CA SER A 207 -1.33 -3.21 18.84
C SER A 207 -2.41 -3.90 18.01
N LEU A 208 -3.36 -3.14 17.46
CA LEU A 208 -4.41 -3.68 16.58
C LEU A 208 -3.83 -4.41 15.36
N ILE A 209 -2.82 -3.82 14.72
CA ILE A 209 -2.16 -4.43 13.55
C ILE A 209 -1.44 -5.72 13.96
N MET A 210 -0.65 -5.67 15.04
CA MET A 210 0.13 -6.80 15.54
C MET A 210 -0.76 -7.98 15.95
N GLU A 211 -1.94 -7.72 16.50
CA GLU A 211 -2.96 -8.73 16.80
C GLU A 211 -3.47 -9.45 15.55
N ASN A 212 -3.46 -8.82 14.37
CA ASN A 212 -3.98 -9.38 13.13
C ASN A 212 -2.91 -9.86 12.15
N LEU A 213 -1.62 -9.66 12.43
CA LEU A 213 -0.53 -10.00 11.51
C LEU A 213 -0.49 -11.48 11.10
N PHE A 214 -0.92 -12.40 11.97
CA PHE A 214 -0.93 -13.84 11.67
C PHE A 214 -1.93 -14.22 10.57
N GLN A 215 -2.90 -13.36 10.25
CA GLN A 215 -3.88 -13.59 9.19
C GLN A 215 -3.35 -13.22 7.80
N LEU A 216 -2.20 -12.53 7.74
CA LEU A 216 -1.66 -11.99 6.50
C LEU A 216 -0.83 -13.04 5.74
N THR A 217 -0.72 -12.85 4.44
CA THR A 217 0.24 -13.59 3.61
C THR A 217 1.69 -13.27 4.02
N PRO A 218 2.67 -14.16 3.76
CA PRO A 218 4.08 -13.88 4.07
C PRO A 218 4.60 -12.54 3.53
N SER A 219 4.23 -12.19 2.31
CA SER A 219 4.56 -10.90 1.70
C SER A 219 3.84 -9.72 2.39
N GLY A 220 2.58 -9.92 2.78
CA GLY A 220 1.82 -8.95 3.57
C GLY A 220 2.44 -8.69 4.94
N VAL A 221 2.83 -9.75 5.67
CA VAL A 221 3.54 -9.65 6.95
C VAL A 221 4.82 -8.84 6.79
N LEU A 222 5.64 -9.13 5.77
CA LEU A 222 6.89 -8.40 5.52
C LEU A 222 6.63 -6.90 5.31
N SER A 223 5.68 -6.55 4.43
CA SER A 223 5.35 -5.15 4.11
C SER A 223 4.83 -4.41 5.35
N VAL A 224 3.90 -5.00 6.08
CA VAL A 224 3.32 -4.37 7.28
C VAL A 224 4.34 -4.29 8.40
N ALA A 225 5.12 -5.36 8.66
CA ALA A 225 6.16 -5.37 9.67
C ALA A 225 7.24 -4.32 9.40
N TRP A 226 7.61 -4.10 8.14
CA TRP A 226 8.52 -3.02 7.74
C TRP A 226 7.97 -1.64 8.13
N SER A 227 6.70 -1.36 7.80
CA SER A 227 6.06 -0.09 8.11
C SER A 227 5.86 0.12 9.61
N VAL A 228 5.45 -0.91 10.35
CA VAL A 228 5.36 -0.86 11.82
C VAL A 228 6.74 -0.65 12.43
N ALA A 229 7.80 -1.28 11.91
CA ALA A 229 9.14 -1.10 12.44
C ALA A 229 9.62 0.35 12.27
N ARG A 230 9.29 1.00 11.15
CA ARG A 230 9.56 2.43 10.93
C ARG A 230 8.83 3.31 11.96
N LEU A 231 7.56 3.01 12.27
CA LEU A 231 6.81 3.69 13.32
C LEU A 231 7.45 3.51 14.70
N VAL A 232 7.76 2.27 15.09
CA VAL A 232 8.37 1.93 16.39
C VAL A 232 9.74 2.60 16.55
N LYS A 233 10.58 2.62 15.50
CA LYS A 233 11.86 3.34 15.55
C LYS A 233 11.68 4.85 15.68
N GLY A 234 10.56 5.38 15.21
CA GLY A 234 10.23 6.80 15.27
C GLY A 234 9.66 7.28 16.60
N HIS A 235 9.34 6.37 17.53
CA HIS A 235 8.67 6.66 18.80
C HIS A 235 9.36 5.94 19.97
N GLU A 236 9.91 6.70 20.92
CA GLU A 236 10.63 6.12 22.07
C GLU A 236 9.74 5.35 23.04
N ASP A 237 8.44 5.66 23.06
CA ASP A 237 7.45 5.04 23.96
C ASP A 237 7.13 3.58 23.61
N ILE A 238 7.38 3.16 22.37
CA ILE A 238 7.03 1.82 21.89
C ILE A 238 8.28 0.94 21.89
N LEU A 239 8.30 -0.06 22.78
CA LEU A 239 9.42 -1.00 22.86
C LEU A 239 9.42 -1.97 21.66
N PRO A 240 10.60 -2.31 21.08
CA PRO A 240 10.70 -3.29 19.99
C PRO A 240 10.18 -4.70 20.35
N ASN A 241 9.99 -5.00 21.63
CA ASN A 241 9.45 -6.27 22.13
C ASN A 241 8.04 -6.58 21.61
N VAL A 242 7.32 -5.59 21.08
CA VAL A 242 6.05 -5.79 20.38
C VAL A 242 6.18 -6.81 19.24
N PHE A 243 7.34 -6.91 18.59
CA PHE A 243 7.59 -7.89 17.51
C PHE A 243 7.92 -9.29 18.01
N LYS A 244 8.23 -9.48 19.30
CA LYS A 244 8.72 -10.78 19.80
C LYS A 244 7.71 -11.93 19.58
N PRO A 245 6.40 -11.78 19.87
CA PRO A 245 5.43 -12.83 19.60
C PRO A 245 5.38 -13.24 18.12
N LEU A 246 5.41 -12.25 17.21
CA LEU A 246 5.42 -12.49 15.77
C LEU A 246 6.68 -13.27 15.36
N MET A 247 7.87 -12.82 15.78
CA MET A 247 9.12 -13.47 15.42
C MET A 247 9.18 -14.92 15.94
N LEU A 248 8.69 -15.18 17.14
CA LEU A 248 8.65 -16.54 17.70
C LEU A 248 7.66 -17.44 16.94
N GLN A 249 6.50 -16.91 16.53
CA GLN A 249 5.54 -17.64 15.70
C GLN A 249 6.08 -17.93 14.30
N CYS A 250 6.90 -17.01 13.76
CA CYS A 250 7.50 -17.09 12.43
C CYS A 250 8.81 -17.91 12.39
N LEU A 251 9.46 -18.16 13.54
CA LEU A 251 10.72 -18.89 13.66
C LEU A 251 10.75 -20.27 12.97
N PRO A 252 9.67 -21.09 12.98
CA PRO A 252 9.67 -22.37 12.27
C PRO A 252 9.46 -22.24 10.75
N SER A 253 9.17 -21.05 10.23
CA SER A 253 8.89 -20.85 8.80
C SER A 253 10.16 -21.00 7.95
N MET A 254 10.01 -21.68 6.80
CA MET A 254 11.05 -21.77 5.77
C MET A 254 10.80 -20.79 4.60
N ASP A 255 9.76 -19.95 4.72
CA ASP A 255 9.43 -18.95 3.71
C ASP A 255 10.50 -17.84 3.67
N PRO A 256 11.10 -17.54 2.50
CA PRO A 256 12.15 -16.53 2.39
C PRO A 256 11.74 -15.12 2.83
N CYS A 257 10.49 -14.72 2.59
CA CYS A 257 9.99 -13.39 3.00
C CYS A 257 9.93 -13.30 4.53
N VAL A 258 9.48 -14.37 5.19
CA VAL A 258 9.43 -14.44 6.66
C VAL A 258 10.83 -14.48 7.27
N ILE A 259 11.75 -15.24 6.68
CA ILE A 259 13.16 -15.27 7.10
C ILE A 259 13.80 -13.88 6.98
N TYR A 260 13.62 -13.24 5.82
CA TYR A 260 14.12 -11.88 5.60
C TYR A 260 13.55 -10.90 6.62
N MET A 261 12.24 -10.94 6.87
CA MET A 261 11.57 -10.10 7.86
C MET A 261 12.17 -10.27 9.26
N MET A 262 12.42 -11.50 9.70
CA MET A 262 13.04 -11.76 11.01
C MET A 262 14.47 -11.22 11.10
N LEU A 263 15.30 -11.46 10.07
CA LEU A 263 16.66 -10.91 10.01
C LEU A 263 16.66 -9.38 10.00
N PHE A 264 15.75 -8.79 9.22
CA PHE A 264 15.56 -7.35 9.12
C PHE A 264 15.18 -6.72 10.47
N LEU A 265 14.18 -7.26 11.17
CA LEU A 265 13.74 -6.73 12.47
C LEU A 265 14.85 -6.85 13.52
N GLN A 266 15.52 -8.00 13.59
CA GLN A 266 16.61 -8.22 14.55
C GLN A 266 17.80 -7.27 14.28
N LYS A 267 18.11 -7.02 13.00
CA LYS A 267 19.11 -6.03 12.56
C LYS A 267 18.70 -4.61 12.94
N MET A 268 17.47 -4.21 12.59
CA MET A 268 16.96 -2.86 12.78
C MET A 268 16.97 -2.42 14.26
N PHE A 269 16.70 -3.34 15.17
CA PHE A 269 16.65 -3.07 16.61
C PHE A 269 17.86 -3.61 17.39
N ARG A 270 18.98 -3.89 16.71
CA ARG A 270 20.26 -4.30 17.33
C ARG A 270 20.10 -5.39 18.38
N ARG A 271 19.40 -6.47 18.04
CA ARG A 271 19.16 -7.64 18.92
C ARG A 271 18.37 -7.38 20.20
N LYS A 272 17.57 -6.33 20.25
CA LYS A 272 16.68 -6.08 21.40
C LYS A 272 15.44 -6.97 21.44
N ILE A 273 15.14 -7.72 20.37
CA ILE A 273 13.88 -8.48 20.25
C ILE A 273 14.06 -9.95 20.64
N LEU A 274 14.93 -10.69 19.93
CA LEU A 274 15.26 -12.07 20.25
C LEU A 274 16.48 -12.16 21.17
N SER A 275 16.47 -13.14 22.08
CA SER A 275 17.62 -13.54 22.90
C SER A 275 18.68 -14.28 22.07
N ASP A 276 19.89 -14.41 22.60
CA ASP A 276 21.01 -15.07 21.90
C ASP A 276 20.71 -16.52 21.49
N THR A 277 19.93 -17.24 22.29
CA THR A 277 19.52 -18.62 22.00
C THR A 277 18.52 -18.67 20.85
N GLU A 278 17.51 -17.79 20.86
CA GLU A 278 16.51 -17.64 19.80
C GLU A 278 17.15 -17.17 18.49
N GLU A 279 18.13 -16.27 18.57
CA GLU A 279 18.89 -15.80 17.40
C GLU A 279 19.75 -16.91 16.78
N SER A 280 20.41 -17.72 17.62
CA SER A 280 21.17 -18.88 17.14
C SER A 280 20.27 -19.88 16.41
N GLN A 281 19.04 -20.07 16.90
CA GLN A 281 18.04 -20.90 16.21
C GLN A 281 17.63 -20.28 14.86
N LEU A 282 17.39 -18.97 14.79
CA LEU A 282 17.10 -18.28 13.54
C LEU A 282 18.23 -18.49 12.51
N LEU A 283 19.49 -18.24 12.89
CA LEU A 283 20.63 -18.42 11.99
C LEU A 283 20.80 -19.87 11.54
N LYS A 284 20.63 -20.82 12.46
CA LYS A 284 20.64 -22.25 12.11
C LYS A 284 19.56 -22.57 11.07
N ARG A 285 18.36 -22.01 11.21
CA ARG A 285 17.26 -22.18 10.25
C ARG A 285 17.59 -21.59 8.89
N VAL A 286 18.20 -20.40 8.82
CA VAL A 286 18.65 -19.82 7.54
C VAL A 286 19.64 -20.76 6.84
N VAL A 287 20.59 -21.33 7.58
CA VAL A 287 21.55 -22.30 7.05
C VAL A 287 20.86 -23.59 6.59
N GLU A 288 19.88 -24.10 7.34
CA GLU A 288 19.05 -25.24 6.93
C GLU A 288 18.29 -24.95 5.62
N SER A 289 17.70 -23.75 5.48
CA SER A 289 16.99 -23.33 4.26
C SER A 289 17.89 -23.22 3.04
N ILE A 290 19.12 -22.74 3.23
CA ILE A 290 20.14 -22.67 2.15
C ILE A 290 20.56 -24.08 1.73
N ASN A 291 20.78 -24.97 2.70
CA ASN A 291 21.24 -26.34 2.44
C ASN A 291 20.13 -27.28 1.95
N ASN A 292 18.87 -26.89 2.05
CA ASN A 292 17.76 -27.71 1.58
C ASN A 292 17.86 -27.93 0.06
N PRO A 293 17.93 -29.19 -0.42
CA PRO A 293 18.08 -29.50 -1.85
C PRO A 293 16.94 -28.97 -2.71
N SER A 294 15.73 -28.78 -2.17
CA SER A 294 14.57 -28.29 -2.93
C SER A 294 14.54 -26.76 -3.12
N THR A 295 15.40 -26.01 -2.43
CA THR A 295 15.47 -24.55 -2.56
C THR A 295 16.06 -24.16 -3.91
N GLN A 296 15.37 -23.26 -4.64
CA GLN A 296 15.85 -22.72 -5.91
C GLN A 296 17.17 -21.95 -5.72
N SER A 297 18.05 -21.98 -6.72
CA SER A 297 19.35 -21.31 -6.66
C SER A 297 19.24 -19.79 -6.43
N SER A 298 18.24 -19.14 -7.02
CA SER A 298 17.94 -17.72 -6.80
C SER A 298 17.66 -17.42 -5.33
N THR A 299 16.79 -18.21 -4.70
CA THR A 299 16.45 -18.09 -3.28
C THR A 299 17.66 -18.35 -2.38
N ARG A 300 18.52 -19.32 -2.71
CA ARG A 300 19.75 -19.56 -1.94
C ARG A 300 20.69 -18.37 -1.96
N LEU A 301 20.88 -17.75 -3.13
CA LEU A 301 21.73 -16.55 -3.26
C LEU A 301 21.18 -15.39 -2.45
N LEU A 302 19.87 -15.14 -2.49
CA LEU A 302 19.22 -14.10 -1.70
C LEU A 302 19.38 -14.34 -0.19
N LEU A 303 19.14 -15.57 0.28
CA LEU A 303 19.31 -15.91 1.70
C LEU A 303 20.77 -15.73 2.16
N LEU A 304 21.75 -16.10 1.33
CA LEU A 304 23.17 -15.87 1.62
C LEU A 304 23.50 -14.38 1.70
N GLU A 305 23.01 -13.57 0.77
CA GLU A 305 23.21 -12.12 0.76
C GLU A 305 22.63 -11.47 2.03
N TRP A 306 21.40 -11.84 2.40
CA TRP A 306 20.75 -11.32 3.61
C TRP A 306 21.48 -11.74 4.88
N MET A 307 21.93 -13.00 4.95
CA MET A 307 22.71 -13.50 6.07
C MET A 307 24.07 -12.79 6.18
N LEU A 308 24.76 -12.55 5.06
CA LEU A 308 26.01 -11.79 5.04
C LEU A 308 25.80 -10.35 5.50
N SER A 309 24.76 -9.67 5.00
CA SER A 309 24.39 -8.31 5.40
C SER A 309 24.06 -8.22 6.90
N TYR A 310 23.43 -9.25 7.45
CA TYR A 310 23.14 -9.36 8.88
C TYR A 310 24.44 -9.52 9.70
N LEU A 311 25.29 -10.48 9.33
CA LEU A 311 26.51 -10.80 10.07
C LEU A 311 27.56 -9.67 10.03
N GLN A 312 27.69 -8.97 8.90
CA GLN A 312 28.64 -7.86 8.76
C GLN A 312 28.33 -6.72 9.73
N GLU A 313 27.06 -6.38 9.91
CA GLU A 313 26.67 -5.33 10.85
C GLU A 313 26.72 -5.78 12.31
N VAL A 314 26.40 -7.04 12.59
CA VAL A 314 26.55 -7.63 13.93
C VAL A 314 28.01 -7.60 14.41
N SER A 315 28.97 -7.69 13.48
CA SER A 315 30.41 -7.65 13.79
C SER A 315 30.98 -6.24 14.04
N ARG A 316 30.18 -5.18 13.86
CA ARG A 316 30.54 -3.78 14.10
C ARG A 316 29.92 -3.26 15.40
#